data_AF-A0AAV5N2K2-F1
#
_entry.id   AF-A0AAV5N2K2-F1
#
_cell.length_a   1.000
_cell.length_b   1.000
_cell.length_c   1.000
_cell.angle_alpha   90.00
_cell.angle_beta   90.00
_cell.angle_gamma   90.00
#
_symmetry.space_group_name_H-M   'P 1'
#
loop_
_entity.id
_entity.type
_entity.pdbx_description
1 polymer ?
#
loop_
_entity_poly.entity_id
_entity_poly.type
_entity_poly.pdbx_seq_one_letter_code
_entity_poly.pdbx_strand_id
1 'polypeptide(L)'
;MDKIYTTEPIEFAFTENFFGGIPGSVDKHYVIINDINEAYKFAFEQNLPRGYKVWQDIIEQIRSSLRKNNKFQEADDSINALLAQLQSQNASSLIDYRKKKVKKINSKYDDFLFSEARNDAYFVLSTVAINRYLDNYITGSLLENVFKAYQLGGWPCGIKDESIVFFNPSSLII
;
A
#
# COMPACT_ATOMS: atom_id res chain seq x y z
N MET A 1 -0.94 9.38 -22.76
CA MET A 1 -0.86 8.80 -21.41
C MET A 1 -0.50 7.33 -21.55
N ASP A 2 0.59 6.88 -20.95
CA ASP A 2 0.96 5.46 -20.97
C ASP A 2 0.06 4.70 -19.99
N LYS A 3 -0.81 3.85 -20.55
CA LYS A 3 -1.79 3.10 -19.77
C LYS A 3 -1.11 2.13 -18.80
N ILE A 4 -0.02 1.49 -19.22
CA ILE A 4 0.72 0.52 -18.41
C ILE A 4 1.31 1.23 -17.19
N TYR A 5 2.04 2.33 -17.42
CA TYR A 5 2.62 3.11 -16.33
C TYR A 5 1.56 3.56 -15.31
N THR A 6 0.37 3.91 -15.77
CA THR A 6 -0.71 4.39 -14.90
C THR A 6 -1.33 3.27 -14.07
N THR A 7 -1.62 2.12 -14.68
CA THR A 7 -2.37 1.03 -14.02
C THR A 7 -1.48 0.08 -13.23
N GLU A 8 -0.17 0.07 -13.49
CA GLU A 8 0.82 -0.79 -12.85
C GLU A 8 0.68 -0.86 -11.31
N PRO A 9 0.49 0.24 -10.55
CA PRO A 9 0.37 0.15 -9.09
C PRO A 9 -0.84 -0.67 -8.63
N ILE A 10 -1.96 -0.58 -9.37
CA ILE A 10 -3.18 -1.31 -9.06
C ILE A 10 -3.02 -2.79 -9.43
N GLU A 11 -2.49 -3.07 -10.61
CA GLU A 11 -2.25 -4.43 -11.10
C GLU A 11 -1.27 -5.18 -10.19
N PHE A 12 -0.22 -4.50 -9.72
CA PHE A 12 0.77 -5.06 -8.80
C PHE A 12 0.14 -5.62 -7.52
N ALA A 13 -0.92 -4.97 -7.00
CA ALA A 13 -1.60 -5.36 -5.76
C ALA A 13 -2.32 -6.73 -5.83
N PHE A 14 -2.36 -7.34 -7.02
CA PHE A 14 -2.95 -8.65 -7.28
C PHE A 14 -1.91 -9.66 -7.80
N THR A 15 -0.62 -9.34 -7.67
CA THR A 15 0.47 -10.26 -7.98
C THR A 15 0.92 -11.03 -6.73
N GLU A 16 1.65 -12.12 -6.92
CA GLU A 16 2.22 -12.91 -5.82
C GLU A 16 3.29 -12.14 -5.01
N ASN A 17 3.85 -11.07 -5.59
CA ASN A 17 4.83 -10.21 -4.94
C ASN A 17 4.21 -9.18 -3.98
N PHE A 18 2.88 -8.98 -4.04
CA PHE A 18 2.20 -8.09 -3.11
C PHE A 18 2.34 -8.61 -1.68
N PHE A 19 2.99 -7.82 -0.82
CA PHE A 19 3.40 -8.24 0.52
C PHE A 19 4.30 -9.48 0.57
N GLY A 20 5.03 -9.79 -0.49
CA GLY A 20 5.90 -10.98 -0.57
C GLY A 20 7.08 -10.97 0.42
N GLY A 21 7.32 -9.84 1.09
CA GLY A 21 8.40 -9.68 2.05
C GLY A 21 9.76 -9.40 1.42
N ILE A 22 10.70 -8.94 2.24
CA ILE A 22 11.88 -8.23 1.79
C ILE A 22 13.10 -9.15 1.88
N PRO A 23 13.74 -9.50 0.75
CA PRO A 23 14.76 -10.54 0.71
C PRO A 23 16.15 -10.09 1.20
N GLY A 24 16.36 -8.81 1.53
CA GLY A 24 17.68 -8.29 1.88
C GLY A 24 17.72 -6.84 2.33
N SER A 25 18.89 -6.22 2.21
CA SER A 25 19.11 -4.82 2.58
C SER A 25 18.41 -3.88 1.61
N VAL A 26 17.79 -2.83 2.17
CA VAL A 26 17.09 -1.78 1.42
C VAL A 26 17.91 -0.49 1.44
N ASP A 27 17.55 0.45 0.56
CA ASP A 27 18.15 1.79 0.53
C ASP A 27 18.04 2.51 1.89
N LYS A 28 18.96 3.42 2.18
CA LYS A 28 19.01 4.24 3.40
C LYS A 28 17.77 5.12 3.60
N HIS A 29 17.00 5.35 2.54
CA HIS A 29 15.73 6.07 2.59
C HIS A 29 14.58 5.25 3.21
N TYR A 30 14.83 4.00 3.55
CA TYR A 30 13.84 3.09 4.11
C TYR A 30 14.23 2.59 5.50
N VAL A 31 13.23 2.54 6.38
CA VAL A 31 13.34 1.96 7.72
C VAL A 31 12.48 0.71 7.75
N ILE A 32 13.12 -0.45 7.86
CA ILE A 32 12.41 -1.74 7.98
C ILE A 32 12.01 -1.96 9.44
N ILE A 33 10.75 -2.33 9.66
CA ILE A 33 10.27 -2.85 10.93
C ILE A 33 9.69 -4.27 10.76
N ASN A 34 9.81 -5.08 11.81
CA ASN A 34 9.31 -6.46 11.83
C ASN A 34 8.22 -6.68 12.90
N ASP A 35 7.91 -5.65 13.70
CA ASP A 35 6.79 -5.70 14.64
C ASP A 35 5.52 -5.19 13.94
N ILE A 36 4.54 -6.08 13.79
CA ILE A 36 3.26 -5.75 13.17
C ILE A 36 2.47 -4.72 13.99
N ASN A 37 2.53 -4.76 15.32
CA ASN A 37 1.79 -3.81 16.15
C ASN A 37 2.38 -2.39 16.00
N GLU A 38 3.70 -2.27 15.93
CA GLU A 38 4.33 -0.98 15.60
C GLU A 38 3.94 -0.50 14.20
N ALA A 39 3.88 -1.39 13.21
CA ALA A 39 3.44 -1.04 11.86
C ALA A 39 2.02 -0.47 11.84
N TYR A 40 1.09 -1.13 12.52
CA TYR A 40 -0.30 -0.66 12.63
C TYR A 40 -0.40 0.66 13.40
N LYS A 41 0.41 0.82 14.45
CA LYS A 41 0.50 2.07 15.19
C LYS A 41 0.94 3.21 14.27
N PHE A 42 2.05 3.07 13.56
CA PHE A 42 2.54 4.11 12.65
C PHE A 42 1.56 4.38 11.49
N ALA A 43 0.82 3.35 11.07
CA ALA A 43 -0.13 3.46 9.97
C ALA A 43 -1.34 4.34 10.35
N PHE A 44 -1.91 4.10 11.54
CA PHE A 44 -3.27 4.55 11.87
C PHE A 44 -3.41 5.33 13.18
N GLU A 45 -2.46 5.24 14.12
CA GLU A 45 -2.58 5.92 15.40
C GLU A 45 -2.05 7.35 15.38
N GLN A 46 -2.74 8.25 16.07
CA GLN A 46 -2.37 9.66 16.18
C GLN A 46 -1.24 9.91 17.20
N ASN A 47 -1.09 9.05 18.21
CA ASN A 47 -0.12 9.22 19.29
C ASN A 47 1.21 8.53 18.97
N LEU A 48 2.00 9.18 18.11
CA LEU A 48 3.27 8.64 17.64
C LEU A 48 4.49 9.19 18.41
N PRO A 49 5.59 8.41 18.47
CA PRO A 49 6.87 8.92 18.98
C PRO A 49 7.36 10.13 18.19
N ARG A 50 8.21 10.95 18.81
CA ARG A 50 8.80 12.12 18.16
C ARG A 50 9.52 11.73 16.86
N GLY A 51 9.31 12.52 15.80
CA GLY A 51 9.90 12.29 14.48
C GLY A 51 9.02 11.46 13.54
N TYR A 52 7.98 10.81 14.06
CA TYR A 52 7.02 10.07 13.23
C TYR A 52 5.84 10.95 12.81
N LYS A 53 5.32 10.67 11.62
CA LYS A 53 4.06 11.23 11.12
C LYS A 53 3.10 10.08 10.81
N VAL A 54 1.82 10.30 11.04
CA VAL A 54 0.75 9.33 10.77
C VAL A 54 0.68 9.08 9.27
N TRP A 55 0.90 7.84 8.86
CA TRP A 55 0.92 7.44 7.46
C TRP A 55 -0.37 7.79 6.72
N GLN A 56 -1.51 7.43 7.31
CA GLN A 56 -2.82 7.66 6.72
C GLN A 56 -3.06 9.14 6.43
N ASP A 57 -2.70 10.02 7.38
CA ASP A 57 -2.87 11.47 7.23
C ASP A 57 -2.01 12.03 6.08
N ILE A 58 -0.80 11.49 5.89
CA ILE A 58 0.09 11.90 4.80
C ILE A 58 -0.54 11.55 3.45
N ILE A 59 -1.04 10.32 3.29
CA ILE A 59 -1.62 9.86 2.03
C ILE A 59 -2.96 10.56 1.76
N GLU A 60 -3.80 10.76 2.77
CA GLU A 60 -5.04 11.55 2.67
C GLU A 60 -4.75 13.00 2.26
N GLN A 61 -3.72 13.64 2.83
CA GLN A 61 -3.33 14.99 2.45
C GLN A 61 -2.87 15.06 0.98
N ILE A 62 -2.14 14.05 0.50
CA ILE A 62 -1.74 13.95 -0.91
C ILE A 62 -2.98 13.75 -1.79
N ARG A 63 -3.87 12.81 -1.44
CA ARG A 63 -5.12 12.56 -2.19
C ARG A 63 -6.01 13.80 -2.23
N SER A 64 -6.09 14.54 -1.12
CA SER A 64 -6.80 15.81 -1.06
C SER A 64 -6.17 16.89 -1.94
N SER A 65 -4.85 16.86 -2.15
CA SER A 65 -4.18 17.79 -3.05
C SER A 65 -4.43 17.43 -4.52
N LEU A 66 -4.49 16.14 -4.86
CA LEU A 66 -4.88 15.65 -6.18
C LEU A 66 -6.29 16.07 -6.58
N ARG A 67 -7.24 16.13 -5.62
CA ARG A 67 -8.63 16.60 -5.84
C ARG A 67 -8.73 18.02 -6.40
N LYS A 68 -7.67 18.82 -6.31
CA LYS A 68 -7.61 20.17 -6.89
C LYS A 68 -7.42 20.16 -8.41
N ASN A 69 -7.00 19.03 -8.99
CA ASN A 69 -6.88 18.86 -10.43
C ASN A 69 -8.27 18.66 -11.06
N ASN A 70 -8.55 19.34 -12.16
CA ASN A 70 -9.84 19.28 -12.86
C ASN A 70 -10.20 17.90 -13.43
N LYS A 71 -9.20 17.06 -13.69
CA LYS A 71 -9.38 15.67 -14.16
C LYS A 71 -9.39 14.65 -13.03
N PHE A 72 -9.37 15.08 -11.77
CA PHE A 72 -9.30 14.16 -10.63
C PHE A 72 -10.44 13.14 -10.65
N GLN A 73 -11.69 13.57 -10.87
CA GLN A 73 -12.82 12.64 -10.83
C GLN A 73 -12.73 11.57 -11.92
N GLU A 74 -12.32 11.95 -13.13
CA GLU A 74 -12.09 11.01 -14.24
C GLU A 74 -11.01 9.97 -13.90
N ALA A 75 -9.90 10.42 -13.31
CA ALA A 75 -8.82 9.55 -12.86
C ALA A 75 -9.28 8.62 -11.74
N ASP A 76 -9.97 9.15 -10.73
CA ASP A 76 -10.48 8.41 -9.58
C ASP A 76 -11.47 7.32 -10.01
N ASP A 77 -12.45 7.66 -10.86
CA ASP A 77 -13.43 6.72 -11.40
C ASP A 77 -12.76 5.61 -12.22
N SER A 78 -11.81 5.98 -13.08
CA SER A 78 -11.07 5.03 -13.93
C SER A 78 -10.26 4.03 -13.10
N ILE A 79 -9.52 4.53 -12.10
CA ILE A 79 -8.66 3.71 -11.25
C ILE A 79 -9.48 2.83 -10.30
N ASN A 80 -10.56 3.36 -9.71
CA ASN A 80 -11.43 2.58 -8.83
C ASN A 80 -12.24 1.53 -9.61
N ALA A 81 -12.63 1.80 -10.86
CA ALA A 81 -13.26 0.80 -11.72
C ALA A 81 -12.31 -0.38 -12.00
N LEU A 82 -11.04 -0.12 -12.30
CA LEU A 82 -10.02 -1.15 -12.46
C LEU A 82 -9.80 -1.95 -11.17
N LEU A 83 -9.65 -1.27 -10.03
CA LEU A 83 -9.48 -1.92 -8.73
C LEU A 83 -10.67 -2.85 -8.43
N ALA A 84 -11.90 -2.38 -8.61
CA ALA A 84 -13.10 -3.17 -8.40
C ALA A 84 -13.17 -4.40 -9.33
N GLN A 85 -12.78 -4.23 -10.60
CA GLN A 85 -12.68 -5.34 -11.56
C GLN A 85 -11.69 -6.40 -11.07
N LEU A 86 -10.47 -6.02 -10.68
CA LEU A 86 -9.46 -6.96 -10.21
C LEU A 86 -9.86 -7.63 -8.89
N GLN A 87 -10.51 -6.91 -7.98
CA GLN A 87 -11.09 -7.48 -6.76
C GLN A 87 -12.13 -8.56 -7.08
N SER A 88 -13.00 -8.31 -8.06
CA SER A 88 -14.00 -9.29 -8.52
C SER A 88 -13.34 -10.53 -9.14
N GLN A 89 -12.34 -10.33 -10.00
CA GLN A 89 -11.58 -11.43 -10.62
C GLN A 89 -10.83 -12.29 -9.59
N ASN A 90 -10.40 -11.69 -8.48
CA ASN A 90 -9.65 -12.35 -7.41
C ASN A 90 -10.51 -12.67 -6.17
N ALA A 91 -11.84 -12.68 -6.30
CA ALA A 91 -12.74 -12.93 -5.17
C ALA A 91 -12.58 -14.34 -4.56
N SER A 92 -12.11 -15.31 -5.35
CA SER A 92 -11.82 -16.68 -4.89
C SER A 92 -10.81 -16.71 -3.74
N SER A 93 -9.76 -15.89 -3.81
CA SER A 93 -8.72 -15.83 -2.78
C SER A 93 -9.28 -15.41 -1.41
N LEU A 94 -10.26 -14.50 -1.38
CA LEU A 94 -10.95 -14.12 -0.14
C LEU A 94 -11.83 -15.25 0.41
N ILE A 95 -12.50 -16.00 -0.48
CA ILE A 95 -13.29 -17.17 -0.08
C ILE A 95 -12.38 -18.22 0.54
N ASP A 96 -11.22 -18.47 -0.06
CA ASP A 96 -10.27 -19.47 0.43
C ASP A 96 -9.62 -19.06 1.76
N TYR A 97 -9.28 -17.77 1.93
CA TYR A 97 -8.90 -17.23 3.24
C TYR A 97 -9.98 -17.47 4.30
N ARG A 98 -11.25 -17.12 4.01
CA ARG A 98 -12.37 -17.33 4.94
C ARG A 98 -12.54 -18.81 5.32
N LYS A 99 -12.41 -19.73 4.36
CA LYS A 99 -12.43 -21.18 4.63
C LYS A 99 -11.28 -21.59 5.56
N LYS A 100 -10.06 -21.12 5.33
CA LYS A 100 -8.90 -21.37 6.21
C LYS A 100 -9.15 -20.83 7.62
N LYS A 101 -9.71 -19.61 7.73
CA LYS A 101 -10.05 -18.94 9.01
C LYS A 101 -11.06 -19.75 9.83
N VAL A 102 -12.14 -20.23 9.20
CA VAL A 102 -13.15 -21.09 9.86
C VAL A 102 -12.51 -22.39 10.36
N LYS A 103 -11.61 -22.98 9.57
CA LYS A 103 -10.86 -24.17 9.93
C LYS A 103 -9.72 -23.91 10.94
N LYS A 104 -9.42 -22.65 11.26
CA LYS A 104 -8.30 -22.23 12.13
C LYS A 104 -6.93 -22.74 11.68
N ILE A 105 -6.72 -22.79 10.35
CA ILE A 105 -5.45 -23.21 9.73
C ILE A 105 -4.74 -22.06 8.99
N ASN A 106 -5.23 -20.84 9.15
CA ASN A 106 -4.60 -19.63 8.65
C ASN A 106 -3.30 -19.34 9.43
N SER A 107 -2.26 -18.94 8.71
CA SER A 107 -1.04 -18.37 9.30
C SER A 107 -1.26 -16.90 9.70
N LYS A 108 -0.31 -16.34 10.46
CA LYS A 108 -0.27 -14.88 10.72
C LYS A 108 -0.14 -14.08 9.42
N TYR A 109 0.60 -14.63 8.46
CA TYR A 109 0.76 -14.04 7.13
C TYR A 109 -0.55 -14.04 6.33
N ASP A 110 -1.31 -15.14 6.34
CA ASP A 110 -2.66 -15.18 5.74
C ASP A 110 -3.55 -14.11 6.37
N ASP A 111 -3.51 -13.93 7.68
CA ASP A 111 -4.31 -12.91 8.37
C ASP A 111 -3.91 -11.50 7.97
N PHE A 112 -2.61 -11.23 7.86
CA PHE A 112 -2.09 -9.94 7.42
C PHE A 112 -2.49 -9.61 5.97
N LEU A 113 -2.39 -10.57 5.05
CA LEU A 113 -2.79 -10.41 3.65
C LEU A 113 -4.25 -9.99 3.47
N PHE A 114 -5.13 -10.32 4.42
CA PHE A 114 -6.56 -10.01 4.37
C PHE A 114 -7.00 -9.09 5.52
N SER A 115 -6.10 -8.23 5.99
CA SER A 115 -6.31 -7.26 7.07
C SER A 115 -6.48 -5.83 6.57
N GLU A 116 -6.61 -4.86 7.49
CA GLU A 116 -6.67 -3.43 7.16
C GLU A 116 -5.44 -2.92 6.40
N ALA A 117 -4.28 -3.56 6.57
CA ALA A 117 -3.08 -3.27 5.76
C ALA A 117 -3.34 -3.41 4.24
N ARG A 118 -4.18 -4.36 3.83
CA ARG A 118 -4.56 -4.53 2.43
C ARG A 118 -5.45 -3.38 1.94
N ASN A 119 -6.40 -2.96 2.77
CA ASN A 119 -7.31 -1.85 2.44
C ASN A 119 -6.51 -0.54 2.31
N ASP A 120 -5.62 -0.29 3.26
CA ASP A 120 -4.66 0.83 3.20
C ASP A 120 -3.83 0.76 1.91
N ALA A 121 -3.23 -0.39 1.60
CA ALA A 121 -2.43 -0.56 0.40
C ALA A 121 -3.20 -0.28 -0.89
N TYR A 122 -4.46 -0.72 -0.99
CA TYR A 122 -5.31 -0.39 -2.12
C TYR A 122 -5.55 1.12 -2.24
N PHE A 123 -5.81 1.80 -1.12
CA PHE A 123 -5.97 3.25 -1.13
C PHE A 123 -4.68 3.99 -1.55
N VAL A 124 -3.54 3.57 -1.02
CA VAL A 124 -2.22 4.13 -1.35
C VAL A 124 -1.87 3.90 -2.82
N LEU A 125 -1.99 2.68 -3.32
CA LEU A 125 -1.66 2.33 -4.70
C LEU A 125 -2.60 3.03 -5.70
N SER A 126 -3.89 3.18 -5.36
CA SER A 126 -4.79 4.05 -6.12
C SER A 126 -4.35 5.51 -6.10
N THR A 127 -3.82 6.02 -4.99
CA THR A 127 -3.29 7.39 -4.92
C THR A 127 -2.08 7.57 -5.84
N VAL A 128 -1.18 6.58 -5.88
CA VAL A 128 -0.04 6.57 -6.83
C VAL A 128 -0.55 6.56 -8.27
N ALA A 129 -1.44 5.62 -8.61
CA ALA A 129 -1.98 5.47 -9.96
C ALA A 129 -2.72 6.73 -10.43
N ILE A 130 -3.49 7.37 -9.56
CA ILE A 130 -4.17 8.64 -9.87
C ILE A 130 -3.17 9.77 -10.10
N ASN A 131 -2.12 9.88 -9.29
CA ASN A 131 -1.08 10.88 -9.54
C ASN A 131 -0.43 10.69 -10.90
N ARG A 132 -0.10 9.44 -11.26
CA ARG A 132 0.45 9.08 -12.59
C ARG A 132 -0.53 9.40 -13.72
N TYR A 133 -1.82 9.11 -13.53
CA TYR A 133 -2.89 9.45 -14.47
C TYR A 133 -2.93 10.95 -14.74
N LEU A 134 -2.79 11.75 -13.69
CA LEU A 134 -2.79 13.21 -13.75
C LEU A 134 -1.42 13.79 -14.16
N ASP A 135 -0.64 13.05 -14.96
CA ASP A 135 0.68 13.41 -15.44
C ASP A 135 1.64 13.85 -14.32
N ASN A 136 1.60 13.15 -13.18
CA ASN A 136 2.39 13.42 -11.97
C ASN A 136 2.16 14.83 -11.39
N TYR A 137 0.89 15.23 -11.27
CA TYR A 137 0.46 16.52 -10.74
C TYR A 137 1.09 16.88 -9.38
N ILE A 138 1.19 15.91 -8.46
CA ILE A 138 2.01 16.01 -7.26
C ILE A 138 3.43 15.59 -7.64
N THR A 139 4.34 16.55 -7.62
CA THR A 139 5.74 16.37 -7.98
C THR A 139 6.56 15.84 -6.80
N GLY A 140 7.74 15.29 -7.10
CA GLY A 140 8.64 14.67 -6.12
C GLY A 140 8.64 13.14 -6.21
N SER A 141 9.49 12.51 -5.40
CA SER A 141 9.74 11.07 -5.47
C SER A 141 8.95 10.24 -4.46
N LEU A 142 8.18 10.87 -3.55
CA LEU A 142 7.54 10.17 -2.43
C LEU A 142 6.62 9.04 -2.90
N LEU A 143 5.62 9.33 -3.75
CA LEU A 143 4.66 8.31 -4.23
C LEU A 143 5.35 7.17 -5.00
N GLU A 144 6.38 7.50 -5.77
CA GLU A 144 7.17 6.50 -6.50
C GLU A 144 8.04 5.65 -5.57
N ASN A 145 8.60 6.24 -4.52
CA ASN A 145 9.36 5.50 -3.50
C ASN A 145 8.43 4.61 -2.65
N VAL A 146 7.21 5.07 -2.39
CA VAL A 146 6.16 4.26 -1.76
C VAL A 146 5.81 3.07 -2.64
N PHE A 147 5.62 3.27 -3.94
CA PHE A 147 5.37 2.16 -4.86
C PHE A 147 6.54 1.18 -4.94
N LYS A 148 7.79 1.67 -5.00
CA LYS A 148 8.98 0.82 -4.90
C LYS A 148 9.02 -0.01 -3.62
N ALA A 149 8.61 0.55 -2.48
CA ALA A 149 8.53 -0.20 -1.23
C ALA A 149 7.52 -1.36 -1.30
N TYR A 150 6.38 -1.18 -2.00
CA TYR A 150 5.48 -2.29 -2.31
C TYR A 150 6.13 -3.31 -3.24
N GLN A 151 6.83 -2.86 -4.29
CA GLN A 151 7.55 -3.76 -5.22
C GLN A 151 8.66 -4.58 -4.53
N LEU A 152 9.25 -4.05 -3.46
CA LEU A 152 10.17 -4.76 -2.58
C LEU A 152 9.50 -5.81 -1.69
N GLY A 153 8.16 -5.88 -1.69
CA GLY A 153 7.37 -6.79 -0.86
C GLY A 153 7.00 -6.25 0.51
N GLY A 154 7.31 -4.99 0.82
CA GLY A 154 6.99 -4.35 2.10
C GLY A 154 5.60 -3.71 2.15
N TRP A 155 5.16 -3.35 3.35
CA TRP A 155 3.99 -2.48 3.56
C TRP A 155 4.43 -1.13 4.13
N PRO A 156 4.46 -0.06 3.31
CA PRO A 156 4.61 1.32 3.78
C PRO A 156 3.56 1.65 4.83
N CYS A 157 4.03 2.00 6.01
CA CYS A 157 3.17 2.18 7.18
C CYS A 157 3.59 3.39 8.03
N GLY A 158 4.51 4.22 7.57
CA GLY A 158 4.93 5.41 8.33
C GLY A 158 5.95 6.27 7.61
N ILE A 159 6.14 7.47 8.13
CA ILE A 159 7.28 8.33 7.80
C ILE A 159 7.98 8.68 9.10
N LYS A 160 9.30 8.49 9.13
CA LYS A 160 10.17 8.94 10.21
C LYS A 160 11.17 9.94 9.64
N ASP A 161 11.07 11.19 10.10
CA ASP A 161 11.81 12.32 9.55
C ASP A 161 11.54 12.48 8.03
N GLU A 162 12.40 11.92 7.19
CA GLU A 162 12.27 11.90 5.72
C GLU A 162 12.29 10.49 5.12
N SER A 163 12.42 9.45 5.96
CA SER A 163 12.49 8.06 5.53
C SER A 163 11.13 7.38 5.61
N ILE A 164 10.84 6.53 4.62
CA ILE A 164 9.65 5.69 4.64
C ILE A 164 9.89 4.53 5.59
N VAL A 165 8.98 4.38 6.56
CA VAL A 165 8.91 3.20 7.41
C VAL A 165 8.02 2.19 6.69
N PHE A 166 8.50 0.96 6.55
CA PHE A 166 7.65 -0.12 6.09
C PHE A 166 7.87 -1.39 6.90
N PHE A 167 6.78 -2.12 7.05
CA PHE A 167 6.77 -3.44 7.63
C PHE A 167 7.29 -4.48 6.63
N ASN A 168 8.04 -5.46 7.11
CA ASN A 168 8.48 -6.63 6.35
C ASN A 168 7.57 -7.85 6.64
N PRO A 169 6.66 -8.22 5.71
CA PRO A 169 5.75 -9.35 5.90
C PRO A 169 6.44 -10.72 6.05
N SER A 170 7.69 -10.88 5.59
CA SER A 170 8.44 -12.14 5.80
C SER A 170 8.58 -12.51 7.28
N SER A 171 8.52 -11.52 8.17
CA SER A 171 8.53 -11.74 9.63
C SER A 171 7.33 -12.54 10.15
N LEU A 172 6.26 -12.68 9.37
CA LEU A 172 5.04 -13.43 9.71
C LEU A 172 5.01 -14.86 9.17
N ILE A 173 5.99 -15.22 8.32
CA ILE A 173 6.12 -16.54 7.71
C ILE A 173 6.94 -17.49 8.62
N ILE A 174 7.64 -16.92 9.61
CA ILE A 174 8.53 -17.61 10.56
C ILE A 174 7.75 -18.26 11.71
#